data_AF-A0A6M0WT57-F1
#
_entry.id   AF-A0A6M0WT57-F1
#
_cell.length_a   1.000
_cell.length_b   1.000
_cell.length_c   1.000
_cell.angle_alpha   90.00
_cell.angle_beta   90.00
_cell.angle_gamma   90.00
#
_symmetry.space_group_name_H-M   'P 1'
#
loop_
_entity.id
_entity.type
_entity.pdbx_description
1 polymer ?
#
loop_
_entity_poly.entity_id
_entity_poly.type
_entity_poly.pdbx_seq_one_letter_code
_entity_poly.pdbx_strand_id
1 'polypeptide(L)' 'MDSFNRIENASDQLHGYAQEVEKVVSEFVELGYSKDQSIKIVKMAIEDMKVDAMYEKNEAIFKGLTNQNLRIESEDK' A
#
# COMPACT_ATOMS: atom_id res chain seq x y z
N MET A 1 21.28 -0.01 13.15
CA MET A 1 20.84 -0.24 11.75
C MET A 1 21.20 1.02 10.98
N ASP A 2 22.17 0.94 10.08
CA ASP A 2 22.78 2.11 9.43
C ASP A 2 21.87 2.69 8.33
N SER A 3 21.90 4.00 8.09
CA SER A 3 21.01 4.69 7.16
C SER A 3 21.17 4.23 5.71
N PHE A 4 22.39 3.85 5.32
CA PHE A 4 22.72 3.27 4.02
C PHE A 4 21.93 1.99 3.72
N ASN A 5 21.87 1.07 4.68
CA ASN A 5 21.14 -0.20 4.51
C ASN A 5 19.62 0.01 4.37
N ARG A 6 19.06 1.10 4.90
CA ARG A 6 17.63 1.42 4.73
C ARG A 6 17.32 1.94 3.33
N ILE A 7 18.26 2.67 2.72
CA ILE A 7 18.12 3.23 1.37
C ILE A 7 18.23 2.12 0.32
N GLU A 8 19.20 1.21 0.47
CA GLU A 8 19.38 0.06 -0.43
C GLU A 8 18.12 -0.83 -0.45
N ASN A 9 17.60 -1.20 0.73
CA ASN A 9 16.35 -1.97 0.83
C ASN A 9 15.14 -1.25 0.22
N ALA A 10 15.03 0.07 0.38
CA ALA A 10 13.94 0.83 -0.22
C ALA A 10 14.05 0.89 -1.75
N SER A 11 15.26 1.03 -2.27
CA SER A 11 15.53 1.01 -3.72
C SER A 11 15.15 -0.33 -4.34
N ASP A 12 15.51 -1.45 -3.70
CA ASP A 12 15.20 -2.79 -4.18
C ASP A 12 13.68 -3.04 -4.21
N GLN A 13 12.97 -2.61 -3.16
CA GLN A 13 11.51 -2.70 -3.11
C GLN A 13 10.85 -1.86 -4.20
N LEU A 14 11.30 -0.62 -4.40
CA LEU A 14 10.78 0.24 -5.48
C LEU A 14 11.04 -0.37 -6.86
N HIS A 15 12.19 -1.00 -7.07
CA HIS A 15 12.49 -1.69 -8.31
C HIS A 15 11.57 -2.88 -8.54
N GLY A 16 11.33 -3.71 -7.52
CA GLY A 16 10.39 -4.83 -7.61
C GLY A 16 8.97 -4.36 -7.96
N TYR A 17 8.47 -3.33 -7.30
CA TYR A 17 7.15 -2.77 -7.61
C TYR A 17 7.07 -2.21 -9.04
N ALA A 18 8.13 -1.55 -9.51
CA ALA A 18 8.15 -1.05 -10.89
C ALA A 18 8.06 -2.19 -11.92
N GLN A 19 8.74 -3.32 -11.68
CA GLN A 19 8.66 -4.50 -12.54
C GLN A 19 7.25 -5.13 -12.53
N GLU A 20 6.61 -5.20 -11.37
CA GLU A 20 5.23 -5.70 -11.26
C GLU A 20 4.25 -4.80 -12.01
N VAL A 21 4.37 -3.48 -11.87
CA VAL A 21 3.55 -2.51 -12.60
C VAL A 21 3.77 -2.64 -14.11
N GLU A 22 5.01 -2.79 -14.57
CA GLU A 22 5.32 -2.99 -15.99
C GLU A 22 4.68 -4.27 -16.54
N LYS A 23 4.71 -5.35 -15.76
CA LYS A 23 4.06 -6.62 -16.12
C LYS A 23 2.55 -6.44 -16.28
N VAL A 24 1.87 -5.84 -15.31
CA VAL A 24 0.41 -5.63 -15.36
C VAL A 24 0.03 -4.71 -16.53
N VAL A 25 0.80 -3.65 -16.79
CA VAL A 25 0.58 -2.80 -17.96
C VAL A 25 0.70 -3.61 -19.26
N SER A 26 1.70 -4.49 -19.35
CA SER A 26 1.88 -5.38 -20.51
C SER A 26 0.70 -6.31 -20.71
N GLU A 27 0.16 -6.90 -19.63
CA GLU A 27 -1.03 -7.76 -19.68
C GLU A 27 -2.26 -7.02 -20.25
N PHE A 28 -2.49 -5.76 -19.87
CA PHE A 28 -3.58 -4.97 -20.47
C PHE A 28 -3.32 -4.63 -21.94
N VAL A 29 -2.07 -4.41 -22.33
CA VAL A 29 -1.72 -4.22 -23.75
C VAL A 29 -2.02 -5.51 -24.54
N GLU A 30 -1.70 -6.68 -24.00
CA GLU A 30 -2.02 -7.98 -24.61
C GLU A 30 -3.53 -8.22 -24.74
N LEU A 31 -4.33 -7.65 -23.83
CA LEU A 31 -5.80 -7.64 -23.91
C LEU A 31 -6.37 -6.65 -24.94
N GLY A 32 -5.52 -5.89 -25.63
CA GLY A 32 -5.91 -4.99 -26.72
C GLY A 32 -6.14 -3.53 -26.31
N TYR A 33 -5.84 -3.16 -25.07
CA TYR A 33 -5.82 -1.76 -24.67
C TYR A 33 -4.60 -1.04 -25.22
N SER A 34 -4.71 0.26 -25.48
CA SER A 34 -3.51 1.05 -25.77
C SER A 34 -2.61 1.13 -24.54
N LYS A 35 -1.31 1.37 -24.75
CA LYS A 35 -0.36 1.56 -23.64
C LYS A 35 -0.82 2.66 -22.68
N ASP A 36 -1.34 3.77 -23.20
CA ASP A 36 -1.85 4.88 -22.38
C ASP A 36 -3.11 4.52 -21.58
N GLN A 37 -4.02 3.73 -22.17
CA GLN A 37 -5.19 3.23 -21.47
C GLN A 37 -4.77 2.28 -20.34
N SER A 38 -3.84 1.36 -20.63
CA SER A 38 -3.29 0.40 -19.68
C SER A 38 -2.64 1.10 -18.49
N ILE A 39 -1.80 2.10 -18.74
CA ILE A 39 -1.17 2.92 -17.69
C ILE A 39 -2.24 3.62 -16.82
N LYS A 40 -3.29 4.18 -17.44
CA LYS A 40 -4.38 4.84 -16.70
C LYS A 40 -5.15 3.86 -15.82
N ILE A 41 -5.46 2.66 -16.34
CA ILE A 41 -6.15 1.60 -15.59
C ILE A 41 -5.33 1.21 -14.37
N VAL A 42 -4.04 0.89 -14.57
CA VAL A 42 -3.15 0.49 -13.47
C VAL A 42 -2.99 1.62 -12.45
N LYS A 43 -2.90 2.88 -12.88
CA LYS A 43 -2.85 4.03 -11.97
C LYS A 43 -4.11 4.15 -11.11
N MET A 44 -5.30 3.93 -11.69
CA MET A 44 -6.56 3.94 -10.93
C MET A 44 -6.59 2.82 -9.89
N ALA A 45 -6.15 1.61 -10.26
CA ALA A 45 -6.06 0.48 -9.32
C ALA A 45 -5.11 0.77 -8.15
N ILE A 46 -3.97 1.42 -8.40
CA ILE A 46 -3.01 1.80 -7.34
C ILE A 46 -3.61 2.81 -6.36
N GLU A 47 -4.35 3.81 -6.86
CA GLU A 47 -5.02 4.77 -5.96
C GLU A 47 -6.14 4.12 -5.14
N ASP A 48 -6.85 3.15 -5.71
CA ASP A 48 -7.88 2.37 -5.00
C ASP A 48 -7.27 1.53 -3.85
N MET A 49 -6.21 0.77 -4.15
CA MET A 49 -5.47 0.01 -3.13
C MET A 49 -4.91 0.89 -2.01
N LYS A 50 -4.51 2.12 -2.32
CA LYS A 50 -4.03 3.08 -1.32
C LYS A 50 -5.16 3.52 -0.38
N VAL A 51 -6.37 3.70 -0.89
CA VAL A 51 -7.55 4.02 -0.09
C VAL A 51 -7.87 2.87 0.87
N ASP A 52 -7.86 1.63 0.38
CA ASP A 52 -8.07 0.43 1.21
C ASP A 52 -7.02 0.32 2.33
N ALA A 53 -5.74 0.48 1.99
CA ALA A 53 -4.67 0.45 2.98
C ALA A 53 -4.82 1.55 4.05
N MET A 54 -5.33 2.73 3.68
CA MET A 54 -5.65 3.80 4.63
C MET A 54 -6.83 3.42 5.54
N TYR A 55 -7.87 2.78 5.00
CA TYR A 55 -9.00 2.29 5.79
C TYR A 55 -8.58 1.23 6.81
N GLU A 56 -7.82 0.23 6.39
CA GLU A 56 -7.30 -0.82 7.28
C GLU A 56 -6.44 -0.24 8.40
N LYS A 57 -5.57 0.73 8.06
CA LYS A 57 -4.76 1.43 9.05
C LYS A 57 -5.61 2.20 10.05
N ASN A 58 -6.65 2.89 9.59
CA ASN A 58 -7.57 3.62 10.46
C ASN A 58 -8.32 2.67 11.39
N GLU A 59 -8.76 1.52 10.89
CA GLU A 59 -9.42 0.48 11.70
C GLU A 59 -8.49 -0.06 12.78
N ALA A 60 -7.23 -0.34 12.43
CA ALA A 60 -6.22 -0.81 13.38
C ALA A 60 -5.95 0.22 14.48
N ILE A 61 -5.85 1.51 14.12
CA ILE A 61 -5.70 2.62 15.09
C ILE A 61 -6.91 2.68 16.02
N PHE A 62 -8.12 2.63 15.46
CA PHE A 62 -9.36 2.68 16.24
C PHE A 62 -9.44 1.54 17.26
N LYS A 63 -9.19 0.29 16.83
CA LYS A 63 -9.14 -0.88 17.73
C LYS A 63 -8.11 -0.70 18.84
N GLY A 64 -6.93 -0.16 18.51
CA GLY A 64 -5.89 0.13 19.49
C GLY A 64 -6.34 1.14 20.55
N LEU A 65 -6.98 2.24 20.14
CA LEU A 65 -7.50 3.27 21.03
C LEU A 65 -8.64 2.73 21.92
N THR A 66 -9.58 1.97 21.36
CA THR A 66 -10.67 1.35 22.13
C THR A 66 -10.11 0.44 23.22
N ASN A 67 -9.14 -0.41 22.89
CA ASN A 67 -8.51 -1.30 23.87
C ASN A 67 -7.75 -0.54 24.96
N GLN A 68 -7.10 0.57 24.62
CA GLN A 68 -6.43 1.42 25.61
C GLN A 68 -7.44 2.08 26.55
N ASN A 69 -8.54 2.62 26.03
CA ASN A 69 -9.59 3.22 26.86
C ASN A 69 -10.20 2.21 27.85
N LEU A 70 -10.52 1.00 27.37
CA LEU A 70 -11.01 -0.08 28.23
C LEU A 70 -10.01 -0.45 29.33
N ARG A 71 -8.71 -0.42 29.03
CA ARG A 71 -7.67 -0.70 30.02
C ARG A 71 -7.62 0.39 31.11
N ILE A 72 -7.65 1.66 30.71
CA ILE A 72 -7.67 2.80 31.65
C ILE A 72 -8.89 2.70 32.58
N GLU A 73 -10.08 2.45 32.03
CA GLU A 73 -11.31 2.29 32.83
C GLU A 73 -11.26 1.11 33.82
N SER A 74 -10.43 0.10 33.54
CA SER A 74 -10.21 -1.04 34.43
C SER A 74 -9.16 -0.79 35.51
N GLU A 75 -8.23 0.14 35.27
CA GLU A 75 -7.18 0.54 36.22
C GLU A 75 -7.68 1.60 37.23
N ASP A 76 -8.73 2.36 36.88
CA ASP A 76 -9.38 3.36 37.74
C ASP A 76 -10.43 2.79 38.73
N LYS A 77 -10.61 1.46 38.79
CA LYS A 77 -11.53 0.75 39.71
C LYS A 77 -10.78 -0.01 40.80
#